data_AF-A0AAQ4D5I2-F1
#
_entry.id   AF-A0AAQ4D5I2-F1
#
_cell.length_a   1.000
_cell.length_b   1.000
_cell.length_c   1.000
_cell.angle_alpha   90.00
_cell.angle_beta   90.00
_cell.angle_gamma   90.00
#
_symmetry.space_group_name_H-M   'P 1'
#
loop_
_entity.id
_entity.type
_entity.pdbx_description
1 polymer ?
#
loop_
_entity_poly.entity_id
_entity_poly.type
_entity_poly.pdbx_seq_one_letter_code
_entity_poly.pdbx_strand_id
1 'polypeptide(L)'
;MLALYKSVFCSLAFQAIMGLNGMQLGDKKLIVQRASVGAKNSQMNQAPVQIQVPGLQLQGGAGPPTEVLCLMNLVCPEELKDEEEYEDILEDIHEECNKYGVVKSIEIPRPIDGVDVPGCGKAYVEFNSVIDCQKAQQSLTGRKFSNRVVVTSYFDPDKYHRREF
;
A
#
# COMPACT_ATOMS: atom_id res chain seq x y z
N MET A 1 11.28 -36.08 -13.79
CA MET A 1 10.01 -35.50 -14.27
C MET A 1 9.44 -34.59 -13.18
N LEU A 2 10.18 -33.53 -12.80
CA LEU A 2 9.90 -32.75 -11.58
C LEU A 2 10.18 -31.26 -11.79
N ALA A 3 9.73 -30.71 -12.92
CA ALA A 3 9.98 -29.32 -13.30
C ALA A 3 8.82 -28.68 -14.08
N LEU A 4 7.56 -28.97 -13.72
CA LEU A 4 6.38 -28.38 -14.40
C LEU A 4 5.34 -27.76 -13.45
N TYR A 5 5.66 -27.57 -12.16
CA TYR A 5 4.70 -27.06 -11.17
C TYR A 5 4.96 -25.63 -10.65
N LYS A 6 5.77 -24.83 -11.36
CA LYS A 6 6.14 -23.48 -10.89
C LYS A 6 5.65 -22.31 -11.76
N SER A 7 4.73 -22.53 -12.70
CA SER A 7 4.19 -21.41 -13.52
C SER A 7 2.68 -21.45 -13.71
N VAL A 8 1.95 -22.04 -12.76
CA VAL A 8 0.48 -21.97 -12.71
C VAL A 8 0.03 -21.37 -11.37
N PHE A 9 0.70 -20.30 -10.94
CA PHE A 9 0.27 -19.51 -9.78
C PHE A 9 -0.02 -18.05 -10.10
N CYS A 10 -0.02 -17.67 -11.38
CA CYS A 10 -0.45 -16.35 -11.83
C CYS A 10 -1.98 -16.25 -12.07
N SER A 11 -2.71 -17.38 -12.13
CA SER A 11 -4.15 -17.37 -12.48
C SER A 11 -5.12 -17.77 -11.35
N LEU A 12 -4.66 -18.12 -10.15
CA LEU A 12 -5.53 -18.60 -9.05
C LEU A 12 -5.83 -17.57 -7.94
N ALA A 13 -5.42 -16.31 -8.10
CA ALA A 13 -5.85 -15.24 -7.21
C ALA A 13 -7.24 -14.65 -7.57
N PHE A 14 -7.94 -15.21 -8.56
CA PHE A 14 -9.25 -14.71 -9.00
C PHE A 14 -10.47 -15.46 -8.42
N GLN A 15 -10.29 -16.43 -7.52
CA GLN A 15 -11.39 -17.11 -6.81
C GLN A 15 -11.52 -16.78 -5.31
N ALA A 16 -10.80 -15.79 -4.79
CA ALA A 16 -10.92 -15.38 -3.38
C ALA A 16 -11.83 -14.15 -3.15
N ILE A 17 -12.56 -13.67 -4.16
CA ILE A 17 -13.41 -12.46 -4.04
C ILE A 17 -14.89 -12.82 -3.71
N MET A 18 -15.24 -14.11 -3.61
CA MET A 18 -16.64 -14.54 -3.42
C MET A 18 -16.95 -15.32 -2.11
N GLY A 19 -16.16 -15.14 -1.05
CA GLY A 19 -16.37 -15.94 0.18
C GLY A 19 -15.68 -15.48 1.45
N LEU A 20 -15.82 -14.22 1.88
CA LEU A 20 -15.46 -13.78 3.25
C LEU A 20 -16.70 -13.34 4.05
N ASN A 21 -17.80 -14.08 3.92
CA ASN A 21 -18.94 -13.99 4.83
C ASN A 21 -18.99 -15.29 5.64
N GLY A 22 -18.53 -15.26 6.91
CA GLY A 22 -18.78 -16.34 7.88
C GLY A 22 -17.60 -17.22 8.32
N MET A 23 -16.38 -16.69 8.49
CA MET A 23 -15.31 -17.47 9.14
C MET A 23 -15.49 -17.48 10.66
N GLN A 24 -15.98 -18.61 11.19
CA GLN A 24 -16.20 -18.89 12.59
C GLN A 24 -14.89 -19.36 13.25
N LEU A 25 -14.41 -18.66 14.28
CA LEU A 25 -13.20 -19.03 15.03
C LEU A 25 -13.52 -19.21 16.52
N GLY A 26 -13.99 -20.40 16.91
CA GLY A 26 -13.82 -21.01 18.24
C GLY A 26 -14.15 -20.23 19.52
N ASP A 27 -13.80 -20.83 20.66
CA ASP A 27 -14.41 -20.61 21.99
C ASP A 27 -13.93 -19.39 22.80
N LYS A 28 -13.59 -18.27 22.16
CA LYS A 28 -13.31 -17.02 22.89
C LYS A 28 -14.28 -15.93 22.47
N LYS A 29 -15.38 -15.88 23.21
CA LYS A 29 -16.48 -14.93 23.10
C LYS A 29 -15.96 -13.50 23.28
N LEU A 30 -15.66 -12.83 22.18
CA LEU A 30 -15.44 -11.39 22.17
C LEU A 30 -16.80 -10.70 22.32
N ILE A 31 -16.99 -10.01 23.44
CA ILE A 31 -18.18 -9.21 23.69
C ILE A 31 -17.94 -7.84 23.06
N VAL A 32 -18.64 -7.54 21.98
CA VAL A 32 -18.65 -6.20 21.37
C VAL A 32 -19.83 -5.43 21.95
N GLN A 33 -19.59 -4.54 22.91
CA GLN A 33 -20.59 -3.57 23.35
C GLN A 33 -20.60 -2.37 22.40
N ARG A 34 -21.81 -1.94 21.98
CA ARG A 34 -22.01 -0.68 21.25
C ARG A 34 -21.56 0.49 22.13
N ALA A 35 -20.45 1.14 21.79
CA ALA A 35 -20.18 2.48 22.27
C ALA A 35 -21.02 3.47 21.45
N SER A 36 -22.25 3.75 21.91
CA SER A 36 -23.06 4.84 21.36
C SER A 36 -23.81 5.53 22.50
N VAL A 37 -23.18 6.51 23.12
CA VAL A 37 -23.76 7.53 24.01
C VAL A 37 -22.72 8.66 24.09
N GLY A 38 -22.98 9.94 23.85
CA GLY A 38 -24.19 10.67 23.55
C GLY A 38 -23.86 12.14 23.19
N ALA A 39 -24.89 12.89 22.80
CA ALA A 39 -24.90 14.22 22.19
C ALA A 39 -24.55 15.41 23.12
N LYS A 40 -24.06 16.55 22.57
CA LYS A 40 -24.82 17.82 22.33
C LYS A 40 -23.93 19.06 22.01
N ASN A 41 -24.33 19.79 20.95
CA ASN A 41 -24.26 21.27 20.69
C ASN A 41 -22.89 21.98 20.62
N SER A 42 -22.56 22.92 19.73
CA SER A 42 -23.30 23.78 18.77
C SER A 42 -22.33 24.35 17.71
N GLN A 43 -22.89 24.87 16.60
CA GLN A 43 -22.42 26.04 15.82
C GLN A 43 -21.50 25.82 14.59
N MET A 44 -22.16 25.73 13.43
CA MET A 44 -21.96 26.56 12.22
C MET A 44 -20.52 26.86 11.77
N ASN A 45 -20.05 26.14 10.74
CA ASN A 45 -19.52 26.74 9.51
C ASN A 45 -19.29 25.69 8.41
N GLN A 46 -19.58 26.09 7.17
CA GLN A 46 -19.57 25.28 5.96
C GLN A 46 -18.14 24.95 5.50
N ALA A 47 -17.87 23.67 5.18
CA ALA A 47 -16.70 23.20 4.45
C ALA A 47 -17.02 21.83 3.80
N PRO A 48 -16.41 21.46 2.66
CA PRO A 48 -16.95 20.48 1.72
C PRO A 48 -17.05 19.07 2.30
N VAL A 49 -18.15 18.40 1.96
CA VAL A 49 -18.52 17.05 2.36
C VAL A 49 -17.46 16.03 1.93
N GLN A 50 -16.55 15.70 2.84
CA GLN A 50 -15.80 14.45 2.76
C GLN A 50 -16.76 13.31 3.07
N ILE A 51 -17.00 12.45 2.09
CA ILE A 51 -17.77 11.22 2.27
C ILE A 51 -16.98 10.31 3.21
N GLN A 52 -17.23 10.44 4.51
CA GLN A 52 -16.69 9.56 5.54
C GLN A 52 -17.54 8.29 5.58
N VAL A 53 -17.03 7.21 5.00
CA VAL A 53 -17.54 5.86 5.27
C VAL A 53 -17.06 5.44 6.68
N PRO A 54 -17.97 5.25 7.66
CA PRO A 54 -17.58 4.84 9.00
C PRO A 54 -17.02 3.40 8.96
N GLY A 55 -15.76 3.22 9.38
CA GLY A 55 -15.10 1.90 9.43
C GLY A 55 -13.77 1.81 8.68
N LEU A 56 -13.37 2.83 7.91
CA LEU A 56 -12.09 2.86 7.19
C LEU A 56 -11.26 4.08 7.60
N GLN A 57 -10.84 4.14 8.87
CA GLN A 57 -9.77 5.06 9.28
C GLN A 57 -8.42 4.42 8.95
N LEU A 58 -7.99 4.52 7.69
CA LEU A 58 -6.64 4.13 7.26
C LEU A 58 -5.53 5.08 7.75
N GLN A 59 -5.86 6.08 8.60
CA GLN A 59 -4.91 7.04 9.14
C GLN A 59 -3.96 6.48 10.21
N GLY A 60 -4.18 5.26 10.71
CA GLY A 60 -3.40 4.70 11.83
C GLY A 60 -2.33 3.65 11.46
N GLY A 61 -2.16 3.30 10.19
CA GLY A 61 -1.38 2.11 9.78
C GLY A 61 0.04 2.37 9.27
N ALA A 62 0.40 3.62 8.95
CA ALA A 62 1.62 3.90 8.19
C ALA A 62 2.90 4.06 9.06
N GLY A 63 2.79 4.16 10.39
CA GLY A 63 3.94 4.46 11.25
C GLY A 63 4.26 5.96 11.35
N PRO A 64 5.40 6.35 11.96
CA PRO A 64 5.80 7.75 12.08
C PRO A 64 6.12 8.34 10.68
N PRO A 65 5.69 9.57 10.38
CA PRO A 65 5.97 10.20 9.08
C PRO A 65 7.47 10.36 8.81
N THR A 66 7.90 9.95 7.63
CA THR A 66 9.26 10.13 7.11
C THR A 66 9.21 10.69 5.70
N GLU A 67 10.38 10.96 5.11
CA GLU A 67 10.48 11.37 3.70
C GLU A 67 10.44 10.19 2.72
N VAL A 68 10.41 8.94 3.21
CA VAL A 68 10.36 7.73 2.38
C VAL A 68 9.01 7.03 2.53
N LEU A 69 8.31 6.83 1.42
CA LEU A 69 7.03 6.13 1.35
C LEU A 69 7.22 4.74 0.73
N CYS A 70 6.83 3.70 1.45
CA CYS A 70 6.71 2.35 0.93
C CYS A 70 5.29 2.15 0.37
N LEU A 71 5.19 1.88 -0.93
CA LEU A 71 4.00 1.50 -1.65
C LEU A 71 3.96 -0.02 -1.80
N MET A 72 2.93 -0.65 -1.24
CA MET A 72 2.73 -2.10 -1.29
C MET A 72 1.53 -2.44 -2.14
N ASN A 73 1.55 -3.66 -2.70
CA ASN A 73 0.46 -4.21 -3.52
C ASN A 73 0.22 -3.41 -4.82
N LEU A 74 1.28 -2.78 -5.33
CA LEU A 74 1.24 -1.95 -6.54
C LEU A 74 1.65 -2.76 -7.78
N VAL A 75 2.62 -3.67 -7.64
CA VAL A 75 3.23 -4.43 -8.76
C VAL A 75 3.40 -5.91 -8.40
N CYS A 76 3.38 -6.79 -9.40
CA CYS A 76 3.81 -8.17 -9.27
C CYS A 76 5.33 -8.29 -9.45
N PRO A 77 6.01 -9.19 -8.70
CA PRO A 77 7.40 -9.53 -8.97
C PRO A 77 7.66 -9.95 -10.42
N GLU A 78 6.72 -10.64 -11.04
CA GLU A 78 6.85 -11.11 -12.43
C GLU A 78 6.97 -9.95 -13.44
N GLU A 79 6.23 -8.86 -13.22
CA GLU A 79 6.25 -7.65 -14.06
C GLU A 79 7.61 -6.92 -13.93
N LEU A 80 8.25 -7.05 -12.76
CA LEU A 80 9.57 -6.47 -12.51
C LEU A 80 10.72 -7.26 -13.17
N LYS A 81 10.48 -8.40 -13.81
CA LYS A 81 11.53 -9.17 -14.50
C LYS A 81 11.85 -8.62 -15.88
N ASP A 82 10.84 -8.10 -16.56
CA ASP A 82 11.01 -7.47 -17.86
C ASP A 82 11.55 -6.05 -17.69
N GLU A 83 12.46 -5.63 -18.57
CA GLU A 83 13.12 -4.32 -18.48
C GLU A 83 12.22 -3.19 -19.00
N GLU A 84 11.49 -3.42 -20.08
CA GLU A 84 10.55 -2.44 -20.64
C GLU A 84 9.39 -2.21 -19.65
N GLU A 85 8.81 -3.28 -19.10
CA GLU A 85 7.73 -3.18 -18.12
C GLU A 85 8.20 -2.53 -16.79
N TYR A 86 9.45 -2.77 -16.38
CA TYR A 86 10.04 -2.11 -15.21
C TYR A 86 10.19 -0.60 -15.43
N GLU A 87 10.66 -0.18 -16.61
CA GLU A 87 10.81 1.25 -16.95
C GLU A 87 9.45 1.96 -16.96
N ASP A 88 8.43 1.35 -17.58
CA ASP A 88 7.06 1.87 -17.59
C ASP A 88 6.49 2.02 -16.17
N ILE A 89 6.66 1.00 -15.32
CA ILE A 89 6.23 1.03 -13.91
C ILE A 89 6.93 2.14 -13.13
N LEU A 90 8.24 2.31 -13.35
CA LEU A 90 9.03 3.32 -12.66
C LEU A 90 8.57 4.72 -13.06
N GLU A 91 8.32 4.95 -14.34
CA GLU A 91 7.79 6.21 -14.87
C GLU A 91 6.39 6.49 -14.31
N ASP A 92 5.48 5.51 -14.32
CA ASP A 92 4.13 5.63 -13.77
C ASP A 92 4.14 6.01 -12.28
N ILE A 93 4.97 5.33 -11.48
CA ILE A 93 5.10 5.62 -10.04
C ILE A 93 5.69 7.03 -9.85
N HIS A 94 6.70 7.39 -10.63
CA HIS A 94 7.31 8.71 -10.58
C HIS A 94 6.31 9.81 -10.91
N GLU A 95 5.60 9.72 -12.04
CA GLU A 95 4.61 10.70 -12.45
C GLU A 95 3.46 10.82 -11.45
N GLU A 96 2.96 9.70 -10.94
CA GLU A 96 1.86 9.71 -9.97
C GLU A 96 2.31 10.32 -8.64
N CYS A 97 3.51 9.99 -8.15
CA CYS A 97 4.05 10.54 -6.89
C CYS A 97 4.42 12.02 -7.02
N ASN A 98 4.92 12.45 -8.17
CA ASN A 98 5.35 13.83 -8.41
C ASN A 98 4.19 14.85 -8.34
N LYS A 99 2.94 14.39 -8.47
CA LYS A 99 1.72 15.22 -8.27
C LYS A 99 1.56 15.72 -6.83
N TYR A 100 2.15 15.02 -5.86
CA TYR A 100 1.99 15.32 -4.44
C TYR A 100 3.20 16.07 -3.85
N GLY A 101 4.37 15.90 -4.47
CA GLY A 101 5.57 16.70 -4.23
C GLY A 101 6.79 16.12 -4.94
N VAL A 102 7.93 16.77 -4.77
CA VAL A 102 9.14 16.46 -5.55
C VAL A 102 9.71 15.10 -5.12
N VAL A 103 9.76 14.16 -6.06
CA VAL A 103 10.40 12.86 -5.88
C VAL A 103 11.92 13.01 -6.05
N LYS A 104 12.69 12.56 -5.05
CA LYS A 104 14.16 12.54 -5.07
C LYS A 104 14.69 11.25 -5.68
N SER A 105 14.12 10.11 -5.29
CA SER A 105 14.63 8.79 -5.61
C SER A 105 13.49 7.76 -5.52
N ILE A 106 13.56 6.72 -6.35
CA ILE A 106 12.65 5.58 -6.32
C ILE A 106 13.50 4.31 -6.36
N GLU A 107 13.22 3.36 -5.46
CA GLU A 107 13.82 2.03 -5.48
C GLU A 107 12.72 0.96 -5.48
N ILE A 108 12.84 0.00 -6.39
CA ILE A 108 11.92 -1.13 -6.52
C ILE A 108 12.77 -2.42 -6.55
N PRO A 109 12.83 -3.20 -5.45
CA PRO A 109 13.61 -4.42 -5.42
C PRO A 109 13.12 -5.44 -6.45
N ARG A 110 13.98 -5.78 -7.42
CA ARG A 110 13.66 -6.77 -8.47
C ARG A 110 13.86 -8.20 -7.95
N PRO A 111 13.00 -9.16 -8.33
CA PRO A 111 13.21 -10.55 -7.96
C PRO A 111 14.44 -11.13 -8.66
N ILE A 112 15.16 -11.99 -7.94
CA ILE A 112 16.29 -12.75 -8.46
C ILE A 112 15.91 -14.24 -8.40
N ASP A 113 16.05 -14.96 -9.52
CA ASP A 113 15.64 -16.36 -9.58
C ASP A 113 16.40 -17.23 -8.56
N GLY A 114 15.65 -17.90 -7.69
CA GLY A 114 16.19 -18.76 -6.64
C GLY A 114 16.62 -18.05 -5.36
N VAL A 115 16.44 -16.73 -5.26
CA VAL A 115 16.78 -15.93 -4.07
C VAL A 115 15.54 -15.21 -3.57
N ASP A 116 15.29 -15.27 -2.26
CA ASP A 116 14.26 -14.43 -1.62
C ASP A 116 14.82 -13.01 -1.47
N VAL A 117 14.28 -12.06 -2.24
CA VAL A 117 14.72 -10.67 -2.22
C VAL A 117 13.84 -9.88 -1.25
N PRO A 118 14.40 -9.32 -0.16
CA PRO A 118 13.63 -8.52 0.78
C PRO A 118 13.05 -7.29 0.07
N GLY A 119 11.78 -7.00 0.33
CA GLY A 119 11.07 -5.88 -0.30
C GLY A 119 10.58 -6.12 -1.73
N CYS A 120 10.76 -7.33 -2.28
CA CYS A 120 10.24 -7.66 -3.61
C CYS A 120 8.71 -7.46 -3.69
N GLY A 121 8.25 -6.82 -4.77
CA GLY A 121 6.84 -6.45 -4.95
C GLY A 121 6.39 -5.20 -4.18
N LYS A 122 7.34 -4.44 -3.61
CA LYS A 122 7.12 -3.11 -3.03
C LYS A 122 7.91 -2.08 -3.80
N ALA A 123 7.42 -0.84 -3.79
CA ALA A 123 8.14 0.32 -4.33
C ALA A 123 8.39 1.32 -3.19
N TYR A 124 9.58 1.88 -3.14
CA TYR A 124 9.99 2.84 -2.13
C TYR A 124 10.28 4.17 -2.82
N VAL A 125 9.61 5.24 -2.38
CA VAL A 125 9.70 6.57 -2.98
C VAL A 125 10.20 7.54 -1.93
N GLU A 126 11.37 8.12 -2.16
CA GLU A 126 11.93 9.19 -1.35
C GLU A 126 11.48 10.55 -1.91
N PHE A 127 10.84 11.35 -1.07
CA PHE A 127 10.42 12.70 -1.37
C PHE A 127 11.42 13.73 -0.85
N ASN A 128 11.34 14.95 -1.37
CA ASN A 128 12.18 16.04 -0.88
C ASN A 128 11.85 16.48 0.55
N SER A 129 10.63 16.25 1.03
CA SER A 129 10.16 16.64 2.36
C SER A 129 9.17 15.62 2.92
N VAL A 130 9.19 15.44 4.24
CA VAL A 130 8.20 14.65 4.98
C VAL A 130 6.78 15.11 4.69
N ILE A 131 6.56 16.43 4.53
CA ILE A 131 5.23 16.99 4.26
C ILE A 131 4.68 16.50 2.92
N ASP A 132 5.53 16.41 1.91
CA ASP A 132 5.14 15.95 0.57
C ASP A 132 4.87 14.45 0.57
N CYS A 133 5.71 13.69 1.27
CA CYS A 133 5.48 12.27 1.54
C CYS A 133 4.13 12.04 2.25
N GLN A 134 3.78 12.85 3.25
CA GLN A 134 2.49 12.76 3.94
C GLN A 134 1.29 13.03 3.02
N LYS A 135 1.40 14.00 2.11
CA LYS A 135 0.34 14.26 1.11
C LYS A 135 0.19 13.07 0.18
N ALA A 136 1.30 12.51 -0.30
CA ALA A 136 1.30 11.32 -1.14
C ALA A 136 0.68 10.13 -0.40
N GLN A 137 1.09 9.88 0.84
CA GLN A 137 0.56 8.80 1.69
C GLN A 137 -0.97 8.88 1.83
N GLN A 138 -1.50 10.05 2.18
CA GLN A 138 -2.94 10.27 2.36
C GLN A 138 -3.73 10.12 1.05
N SER A 139 -3.09 10.45 -0.08
CA SER A 139 -3.75 10.43 -1.39
C SER A 139 -3.70 9.05 -2.04
N LEU A 140 -2.60 8.32 -1.88
CA LEU A 140 -2.33 7.02 -2.51
C LEU A 140 -2.87 5.85 -1.69
N THR A 141 -2.89 5.96 -0.36
CA THR A 141 -3.44 4.89 0.49
C THR A 141 -4.90 4.62 0.16
N GLY A 142 -5.25 3.35 -0.07
CA GLY A 142 -6.61 2.95 -0.40
C GLY A 142 -7.03 3.23 -1.85
N ARG A 143 -6.18 3.85 -2.68
CA ARG A 143 -6.45 3.96 -4.12
C ARG A 143 -6.33 2.61 -4.82
N LYS A 144 -6.98 2.51 -5.98
CA LYS A 144 -6.83 1.34 -6.85
C LYS A 144 -5.75 1.59 -7.89
N PHE A 145 -4.80 0.67 -7.99
CA PHE A 145 -3.79 0.58 -9.03
C PHE A 145 -3.87 -0.83 -9.63
N SER A 146 -4.02 -0.96 -10.95
CA SER A 146 -4.20 -2.27 -11.62
C SER A 146 -5.21 -3.21 -10.94
N ASN A 147 -6.38 -2.68 -10.57
CA ASN A 147 -7.45 -3.38 -9.81
C ASN A 147 -7.10 -3.83 -8.38
N ARG A 148 -5.91 -3.48 -7.87
CA ARG A 148 -5.46 -3.76 -6.50
C ARG A 148 -5.56 -2.51 -5.64
N VAL A 149 -5.82 -2.69 -4.35
CA VAL A 149 -5.80 -1.56 -3.40
C VAL A 149 -4.38 -1.32 -2.95
N VAL A 150 -3.88 -0.11 -3.19
CA VAL A 150 -2.55 0.34 -2.76
C VAL A 150 -2.57 0.53 -1.25
N VAL A 151 -1.60 -0.09 -0.59
CA VAL A 151 -1.34 0.10 0.84
C VAL A 151 -0.04 0.89 0.96
N THR A 152 0.00 1.87 1.85
CA THR A 152 1.19 2.69 2.05
C THR A 152 1.65 2.66 3.50
N SER A 153 2.97 2.73 3.70
CA SER A 153 3.59 2.89 5.02
C SER A 153 4.83 3.77 4.91
N TYR A 154 5.15 4.52 5.97
CA TYR A 154 6.40 5.26 6.03
C TYR A 154 7.55 4.28 6.27
N PHE A 155 8.68 4.59 5.65
CA PHE A 155 9.89 3.80 5.75
C PHE A 155 11.04 4.61 6.36
N ASP A 156 11.94 3.92 7.04
CA ASP A 156 13.10 4.55 7.67
C ASP A 156 14.10 5.00 6.59
N PRO A 157 14.42 6.32 6.48
CA PRO A 157 15.32 6.82 5.46
C PRO A 157 16.73 6.20 5.53
N ASP A 158 17.24 5.95 6.74
CA ASP A 158 18.57 5.36 6.90
C ASP A 158 18.60 3.92 6.37
N LYS A 159 17.52 3.16 6.59
CA LYS A 159 17.39 1.82 5.99
C LYS A 159 17.26 1.88 4.47
N TYR A 160 16.52 2.86 3.95
CA TYR A 160 16.36 3.08 2.51
C TYR A 160 17.72 3.35 1.84
N HIS A 161 18.52 4.27 2.39
CA HIS A 161 19.85 4.58 1.86
C HIS A 161 20.84 3.41 1.97
N ARG A 162 20.66 2.51 2.94
CA ARG A 162 21.42 1.25 3.04
C ARG A 162 20.87 0.12 2.17
N ARG A 163 19.75 0.33 1.47
CA ARG A 163 19.04 -0.68 0.65
C ARG A 163 18.60 -1.89 1.49
N GLU A 164 18.23 -1.66 2.74
CA GLU A 164 17.71 -2.64 3.69
C GLU A 164 16.17 -2.57 3.69
N PHE A 165 15.51 -3.29 2.77
CA PHE A 165 14.06 -3.16 2.47
C PHE A 165 13.11 -4.06 3.28
#